data_AF-A0A7J8FZP1-F1
#
_entry.id   AF-A0A7J8FZP1-F1
#
_cell.length_a   1.000
_cell.length_b   1.000
_cell.length_c   1.000
_cell.angle_alpha   90.00
_cell.angle_beta   90.00
_cell.angle_gamma   90.00
#
_symmetry.space_group_name_H-M   'P 1'
#
loop_
_entity.id
_entity.type
_entity.pdbx_description
1 polymer ?
#
loop_
_entity_poly.entity_id
_entity_poly.type
_entity_poly.pdbx_seq_one_letter_code
_entity_poly.pdbx_strand_id
1 'polypeptide(L)'
;MPSPMPEYLNVHYIGESASRLLFLSMHWALSIPSFQALGQENSISLVKAYWNELFTLGLAQCWQVMNVATILATFVNCLHSSLQQDKMSTERRKLLMEHIFKLQEFCNSMVKLCIDGYEYAYLKAIVLFSPDHPGLENMEQIEKFQEKAYVEFQDYITKTYPDDTYRLSRLLLRLPALRLMNATITEELFFKGLIGNVRIDSVIPHILKMEPADYNSQIIGHSI
;
A
#
# COMPACT_ATOMS: atom_id res chain seq x y z
N MET A 1 0.02 -19.82 -32.91
CA MET A 1 -1.31 -19.33 -32.50
C MET A 1 -1.12 -18.42 -31.30
N PRO A 2 -1.54 -17.16 -31.32
CA PRO A 2 -1.47 -16.32 -30.14
C PRO A 2 -2.46 -16.87 -29.12
N SER A 3 -1.96 -17.20 -27.94
CA SER A 3 -2.77 -17.68 -26.82
C SER A 3 -3.79 -16.59 -26.46
N PRO A 4 -5.09 -16.90 -26.37
CA PRO A 4 -6.07 -15.98 -25.81
C PRO A 4 -5.70 -15.78 -24.34
N MET A 5 -5.15 -14.61 -24.05
CA MET A 5 -4.93 -14.14 -22.69
C MET A 5 -6.27 -14.28 -21.95
N PRO A 6 -6.35 -14.99 -20.81
CA PRO A 6 -7.63 -15.16 -20.14
C PRO A 6 -8.17 -13.80 -19.70
N GLU A 7 -9.37 -13.45 -20.16
CA GLU A 7 -10.17 -12.24 -19.87
C GLU A 7 -10.56 -12.08 -18.38
N TYR A 8 -9.85 -12.72 -17.46
CA TYR A 8 -10.10 -12.68 -16.02
C TYR A 8 -9.20 -11.71 -15.26
N LEU A 9 -8.37 -10.90 -15.93
CA LEU A 9 -7.86 -9.66 -15.34
C LEU A 9 -8.95 -8.57 -15.34
N ASN A 10 -10.16 -8.95 -14.92
CA ASN A 10 -11.29 -8.04 -14.77
C ASN A 10 -10.96 -7.04 -13.69
N VAL A 11 -11.29 -5.77 -13.91
CA VAL A 11 -11.14 -4.67 -12.94
C VAL A 11 -11.63 -5.07 -11.53
N HIS A 12 -12.61 -5.96 -11.46
CA HIS A 12 -13.10 -6.58 -10.22
C HIS A 12 -12.03 -7.38 -9.46
N TYR A 13 -11.25 -8.24 -10.13
CA TYR A 13 -10.17 -9.01 -9.49
C TYR A 13 -9.05 -8.09 -8.97
N ILE A 14 -8.73 -7.03 -9.72
CA ILE A 14 -7.74 -6.03 -9.31
C ILE A 14 -8.23 -5.31 -8.05
N GLY A 15 -9.48 -4.85 -8.04
CA GLY A 15 -10.07 -4.16 -6.89
C GLY A 15 -10.23 -5.05 -5.67
N GLU A 16 -10.64 -6.31 -5.86
CA GLU A 16 -10.74 -7.30 -4.79
C GLU A 16 -9.37 -7.60 -4.18
N SER A 17 -8.35 -7.83 -5.02
CA SER A 17 -6.99 -8.09 -4.55
C SER A 17 -6.39 -6.88 -3.83
N ALA A 18 -6.60 -5.67 -4.36
CA ALA A 18 -6.19 -4.42 -3.72
C ALA A 18 -6.89 -4.23 -2.37
N SER A 19 -8.18 -4.54 -2.29
CA SER A 19 -8.94 -4.47 -1.03
C SER A 19 -8.39 -5.45 -0.01
N ARG A 20 -8.17 -6.71 -0.39
CA ARG A 20 -7.56 -7.70 0.51
C ARG A 20 -6.19 -7.25 1.03
N LEU A 21 -5.37 -6.64 0.16
CA LEU A 21 -4.08 -6.10 0.54
C LEU A 21 -4.22 -4.90 1.52
N LEU A 22 -5.17 -4.01 1.26
CA LEU A 22 -5.47 -2.88 2.15
C LEU A 22 -5.87 -3.40 3.53
N PHE A 23 -6.85 -4.30 3.61
CA PHE A 23 -7.30 -4.92 4.85
C PHE A 23 -6.14 -5.60 5.59
N LEU A 24 -5.32 -6.38 4.88
CA LEU A 24 -4.13 -7.02 5.47
C LEU A 24 -3.17 -5.98 6.07
N SER A 25 -2.99 -4.85 5.40
CA SER A 25 -2.11 -3.76 5.86
C SER A 25 -2.67 -3.06 7.11
N MET A 26 -3.99 -2.87 7.18
CA MET A 26 -4.67 -2.29 8.35
C MET A 26 -4.60 -3.24 9.56
N HIS A 27 -4.88 -4.53 9.35
CA HIS A 27 -4.79 -5.53 10.41
C HIS A 27 -3.36 -5.75 10.89
N TRP A 28 -2.38 -5.69 9.99
CA TRP A 28 -0.98 -5.70 10.38
C TRP A 28 -0.65 -4.51 11.30
N ALA A 29 -1.11 -3.30 10.99
CA ALA A 29 -0.91 -2.15 11.88
C ALA A 29 -1.57 -2.39 13.26
N LEU A 30 -2.80 -2.91 13.29
CA LEU A 30 -3.49 -3.28 14.53
C LEU A 30 -2.78 -4.37 15.34
N SER A 31 -2.01 -5.24 14.70
CA SER A 31 -1.27 -6.30 15.39
C SER A 31 -0.08 -5.77 16.21
N ILE A 32 0.34 -4.51 15.99
CA ILE A 32 1.47 -3.90 16.68
C ILE A 32 1.00 -3.38 18.05
N PRO A 33 1.55 -3.88 19.18
CA PRO A 33 1.13 -3.44 20.51
C PRO A 33 1.34 -1.93 20.73
N SER A 34 2.45 -1.38 20.22
CA SER A 34 2.74 0.06 20.26
C SER A 34 1.68 0.89 19.54
N PHE A 35 1.13 0.37 18.43
CA PHE A 35 0.07 1.05 17.68
C PHE A 35 -1.25 1.06 18.45
N GLN A 36 -1.59 -0.03 19.13
CA GLN A 36 -2.77 -0.09 20.00
C GLN A 36 -2.65 0.85 21.22
N ALA A 37 -1.42 1.06 21.72
CA ALA A 37 -1.15 1.96 22.83
C ALA A 37 -1.34 3.45 22.51
N LEU A 38 -1.50 3.84 21.23
CA LEU A 38 -1.77 5.22 20.83
C LEU A 38 -3.22 5.66 21.11
N GLY A 39 -4.13 4.70 21.32
CA GLY A 39 -5.56 4.94 21.45
C GLY A 39 -6.28 4.95 20.09
N GLN A 40 -7.56 4.61 20.10
CA GLN A 40 -8.34 4.34 18.89
C GLN A 40 -8.40 5.53 17.91
N GLU A 41 -8.61 6.74 18.41
CA GLU A 41 -8.70 7.96 17.58
C GLU A 41 -7.37 8.29 16.87
N ASN A 42 -6.24 8.13 17.57
CA ASN A 42 -4.91 8.33 17.00
C ASN A 42 -4.56 7.24 16.00
N SER A 43 -4.87 5.98 16.31
CA SER A 43 -4.69 4.86 15.38
C SER A 43 -5.44 5.10 14.06
N ILE A 44 -6.71 5.54 14.13
CA ILE A 44 -7.51 5.86 12.95
C ILE A 44 -6.88 7.00 12.16
N SER A 45 -6.45 8.08 12.84
CA SER A 45 -5.83 9.24 12.20
C SER A 45 -4.49 8.91 11.53
N LEU A 46 -3.64 8.11 12.19
CA LEU A 46 -2.37 7.60 11.63
C LEU A 46 -2.63 6.79 10.35
N VAL A 47 -3.57 5.86 10.42
CA VAL A 47 -3.85 4.98 9.28
C VAL A 47 -4.46 5.76 8.13
N LYS A 48 -5.35 6.72 8.40
CA LYS A 48 -5.87 7.65 7.38
C LYS A 48 -4.75 8.47 6.73
N ALA A 49 -3.75 8.90 7.49
CA ALA A 49 -2.62 9.63 6.97
C ALA A 49 -1.73 8.77 6.06
N TYR A 50 -1.46 7.52 6.44
CA TYR A 50 -0.40 6.70 5.84
C TYR A 50 -0.88 5.46 5.06
N TRP A 51 -2.19 5.25 4.89
CA TRP A 51 -2.71 4.06 4.19
C TRP A 51 -2.16 3.90 2.79
N ASN A 52 -1.99 5.01 2.04
CA ASN A 52 -1.50 4.98 0.67
C ASN A 52 -0.03 4.53 0.61
N GLU A 53 0.79 4.98 1.55
CA GLU A 53 2.20 4.57 1.64
C GLU A 53 2.31 3.09 2.05
N LEU A 54 1.51 2.66 3.03
CA LEU A 54 1.44 1.26 3.47
C LEU A 54 0.94 0.33 2.37
N PHE A 55 -0.09 0.76 1.64
CA PHE A 55 -0.63 0.03 0.50
C PHE A 55 0.40 -0.08 -0.62
N THR A 56 1.13 1.00 -0.93
CA THR A 56 2.19 0.99 -1.94
C THR A 56 3.34 0.07 -1.55
N LEU A 57 3.76 0.08 -0.28
CA LEU A 57 4.73 -0.89 0.25
C LEU A 57 4.21 -2.33 0.17
N GLY A 58 2.93 -2.55 0.48
CA GLY A 58 2.26 -3.84 0.31
C GLY A 58 2.24 -4.31 -1.14
N LEU A 59 1.98 -3.41 -2.09
CA LEU A 59 1.97 -3.72 -3.52
C LEU A 59 3.36 -4.13 -4.00
N ALA A 60 4.40 -3.42 -3.54
CA ALA A 60 5.79 -3.78 -3.84
C ALA A 60 6.16 -5.16 -3.26
N GLN A 61 5.73 -5.44 -2.03
CA GLN A 61 5.93 -6.75 -1.39
C GLN A 61 5.21 -7.89 -2.13
N CYS A 62 4.00 -7.63 -2.62
CA CYS A 62 3.18 -8.60 -3.34
C CYS A 62 3.36 -8.54 -4.88
N TRP A 63 4.42 -7.89 -5.38
CA TRP A 63 4.63 -7.63 -6.81
C TRP A 63 4.48 -8.88 -7.69
N GLN A 64 5.11 -9.98 -7.28
CA GLN A 64 5.07 -11.26 -8.01
C GLN A 64 3.71 -11.97 -7.84
N VAL A 65 3.15 -11.97 -6.63
CA VAL A 65 1.91 -12.70 -6.30
C VAL A 65 0.70 -12.07 -6.98
N MET A 66 0.63 -10.74 -7.01
CA MET A 66 -0.47 -10.00 -7.64
C MET A 66 -0.26 -9.75 -9.13
N ASN A 67 0.89 -10.15 -9.69
CA ASN A 67 1.29 -9.84 -11.07
C ASN A 67 1.06 -8.35 -11.40
N VAL A 68 1.59 -7.48 -10.53
CA VAL A 68 1.35 -6.02 -10.58
C VAL A 68 1.81 -5.45 -11.93
N ALA A 69 2.85 -6.01 -12.55
CA ALA A 69 3.26 -5.66 -13.92
C ALA A 69 2.11 -5.77 -14.93
N THR A 70 1.34 -6.87 -14.87
CA THR A 70 0.20 -7.09 -15.77
C THR A 70 -0.97 -6.17 -15.39
N ILE A 71 -1.20 -5.91 -14.10
CA ILE A 71 -2.22 -4.95 -13.64
C ILE A 71 -1.94 -3.55 -14.19
N LEU A 72 -0.71 -3.07 -14.06
CA LEU A 72 -0.31 -1.75 -14.56
C LEU A 72 -0.39 -1.68 -16.09
N ALA A 73 0.00 -2.74 -16.81
CA ALA A 73 -0.17 -2.83 -18.26
C ALA A 73 -1.65 -2.77 -18.67
N THR A 74 -2.55 -3.41 -17.92
CA THR A 74 -4.00 -3.33 -18.15
C THR A 74 -4.52 -1.91 -17.95
N PHE A 75 -4.07 -1.20 -16.91
CA PHE A 75 -4.45 0.21 -16.74
C PHE A 75 -3.98 1.08 -17.89
N VAL A 76 -2.74 0.92 -18.35
CA VAL A 76 -2.21 1.62 -19.52
C VAL A 76 -3.09 1.33 -20.76
N ASN A 77 -3.42 0.07 -21.00
CA ASN A 77 -4.26 -0.34 -22.12
C ASN A 77 -5.68 0.25 -22.03
N CYS A 78 -6.32 0.22 -20.85
CA CYS A 78 -7.64 0.82 -20.62
C CYS A 78 -7.63 2.35 -20.84
N LEU A 79 -6.56 3.03 -20.40
CA LEU A 79 -6.38 4.46 -20.62
C LEU A 79 -6.18 4.79 -22.10
N HIS A 80 -5.50 3.89 -22.84
CA HIS A 80 -5.35 3.99 -24.29
C HIS A 80 -6.67 3.72 -25.03
N SER A 81 -7.46 2.72 -24.66
CA SER A 81 -8.78 2.46 -25.27
C SER A 81 -9.78 3.58 -25.00
N SER A 82 -9.69 4.23 -23.84
CA SER A 82 -10.54 5.37 -23.49
C SER A 82 -10.25 6.62 -24.33
N LEU A 83 -9.10 6.71 -25.04
CA LEU A 83 -8.85 7.74 -26.07
C LEU A 83 -9.84 7.65 -27.23
N GLN A 84 -10.24 6.44 -27.61
CA GLN A 84 -11.12 6.23 -28.77
C GLN A 84 -12.59 6.56 -28.46
N GLN A 85 -12.95 6.68 -27.18
CA GLN A 85 -14.33 6.94 -26.74
C GLN A 85 -14.58 8.37 -26.23
N ASP A 86 -13.59 9.27 -26.28
CA ASP A 86 -13.68 10.70 -25.90
C ASP A 86 -14.24 11.00 -24.48
N LYS A 87 -14.19 10.00 -23.59
CA LYS A 87 -14.78 10.07 -22.23
C LYS A 87 -13.90 10.78 -21.19
N MET A 88 -12.65 11.15 -21.52
CA MET A 88 -11.69 11.62 -20.53
C MET A 88 -10.70 12.65 -21.08
N SER A 89 -10.48 13.74 -20.34
CA SER A 89 -9.54 14.80 -20.72
C SER A 89 -8.10 14.30 -20.81
N THR A 90 -7.34 14.87 -21.75
CA THR A 90 -5.94 14.49 -21.98
C THR A 90 -5.04 14.76 -20.78
N GLU A 91 -5.34 15.82 -20.01
CA GLU A 91 -4.61 16.16 -18.78
C GLU A 91 -4.81 15.11 -17.68
N ARG A 92 -6.06 14.67 -17.45
CA ARG A 92 -6.35 13.62 -16.47
C ARG A 92 -5.61 12.33 -16.82
N ARG A 93 -5.55 11.98 -18.11
CA ARG A 93 -4.82 10.79 -18.59
C ARG A 93 -3.33 10.85 -18.29
N LYS A 94 -2.69 11.99 -18.59
CA LYS A 94 -1.26 12.18 -18.33
C LYS A 94 -0.95 11.97 -16.84
N LEU A 95 -1.77 12.54 -15.97
CA LEU A 95 -1.64 12.41 -14.52
C LEU A 95 -1.81 10.95 -14.04
N LEU A 96 -2.76 10.19 -14.60
CA LEU A 96 -2.91 8.76 -14.29
C LEU A 96 -1.71 7.93 -14.79
N MET A 97 -1.26 8.17 -16.02
CA MET A 97 -0.09 7.47 -16.61
C MET A 97 1.19 7.77 -15.84
N GLU A 98 1.42 9.02 -15.45
CA GLU A 98 2.58 9.42 -14.66
C GLU A 98 2.57 8.73 -13.29
N HIS A 99 1.41 8.62 -12.64
CA HIS A 99 1.26 7.93 -11.37
C HIS A 99 1.51 6.42 -11.51
N ILE A 100 0.97 5.78 -12.55
CA ILE A 100 1.22 4.37 -12.88
C ILE A 100 2.72 4.13 -13.09
N PHE A 101 3.39 5.02 -13.83
CA PHE A 101 4.82 4.91 -14.09
C PHE A 101 5.64 5.06 -12.81
N LYS A 102 5.32 6.05 -11.97
CA LYS A 102 5.96 6.24 -10.65
C LYS A 102 5.79 4.99 -9.77
N LEU A 103 4.58 4.42 -9.72
CA LEU A 103 4.28 3.21 -8.97
C LEU A 103 5.07 2.00 -9.49
N GLN A 104 5.14 1.85 -10.80
CA GLN A 104 5.93 0.80 -11.45
C GLN A 104 7.42 0.91 -11.10
N GLU A 105 7.99 2.11 -11.25
CA GLU A 105 9.40 2.37 -10.93
C GLU A 105 9.70 2.13 -9.45
N PHE A 106 8.80 2.56 -8.55
CA PHE A 106 8.93 2.29 -7.13
C PHE A 106 8.97 0.78 -6.86
N CYS A 107 7.97 0.03 -7.31
CA CYS A 107 7.91 -1.42 -7.10
C CYS A 107 9.12 -2.14 -7.71
N ASN A 108 9.53 -1.78 -8.93
CA ASN A 108 10.71 -2.33 -9.57
C ASN A 108 11.99 -2.05 -8.76
N SER A 109 12.12 -0.85 -8.18
CA SER A 109 13.27 -0.50 -7.34
C SER A 109 13.32 -1.34 -6.06
N MET A 110 12.16 -1.61 -5.45
CA MET A 110 12.05 -2.43 -4.25
C MET A 110 12.37 -3.90 -4.54
N VAL A 111 11.89 -4.44 -5.67
CA VAL A 111 12.21 -5.80 -6.12
C VAL A 111 13.72 -5.95 -6.40
N LYS A 112 14.34 -4.96 -7.05
CA LYS A 112 15.79 -4.96 -7.32
C LYS A 112 16.66 -4.96 -6.05
N LEU A 113 16.15 -4.40 -4.96
CA LEU A 113 16.85 -4.37 -3.66
C LEU A 113 16.75 -5.69 -2.89
N CYS A 114 15.96 -6.65 -3.38
CA CYS A 114 15.70 -7.93 -2.73
C CYS A 114 15.36 -7.75 -1.25
N ILE A 115 14.33 -6.94 -1.00
CA ILE A 115 13.87 -6.61 0.36
C ILE A 115 13.17 -7.83 0.95
N ASP A 116 13.58 -8.21 2.15
CA ASP A 116 13.00 -9.34 2.89
C ASP A 116 11.72 -8.94 3.65
N GLY A 117 11.02 -9.93 4.21
CA GLY A 117 9.77 -9.70 4.94
C GLY A 117 9.92 -8.86 6.22
N TYR A 118 11.05 -8.96 6.92
CA TYR A 118 11.34 -8.19 8.13
C TYR A 118 11.65 -6.73 7.78
N GLU A 119 12.45 -6.50 6.74
CA GLU A 119 12.75 -5.17 6.24
C GLU A 119 11.48 -4.45 5.78
N TYR A 120 10.58 -5.13 5.08
CA TYR A 120 9.25 -4.57 4.76
C TYR A 120 8.45 -4.22 6.01
N ALA A 121 8.47 -5.05 7.05
CA ALA A 121 7.76 -4.77 8.29
C ALA A 121 8.33 -3.52 9.00
N TYR A 122 9.66 -3.39 9.07
CA TYR A 122 10.30 -2.21 9.64
C TYR A 122 10.05 -0.95 8.81
N LEU A 123 10.16 -1.01 7.48
CA LEU A 123 9.86 0.13 6.61
C LEU A 123 8.40 0.58 6.76
N LYS A 124 7.45 -0.36 6.83
CA LYS A 124 6.05 -0.04 7.11
C LYS A 124 5.87 0.57 8.50
N ALA A 125 6.60 0.11 9.50
CA ALA A 125 6.52 0.65 10.86
C ALA A 125 7.06 2.09 10.91
N ILE A 126 8.20 2.35 10.28
CA ILE A 126 8.80 3.70 10.21
C ILE A 126 7.87 4.68 9.49
N VAL A 127 7.21 4.24 8.42
CA VAL A 127 6.20 5.04 7.70
C VAL A 127 4.96 5.26 8.56
N LEU A 128 4.44 4.21 9.20
CA LEU A 128 3.25 4.27 10.03
C LEU A 128 3.44 5.24 11.21
N PHE A 129 4.57 5.14 11.91
CA PHE A 129 4.89 5.99 13.06
C PHE A 129 5.55 7.31 12.67
N SER A 130 5.22 7.89 11.52
CA SER A 130 5.76 9.19 11.11
C SER A 130 4.96 10.34 11.76
N PRO A 131 5.59 11.31 12.44
CA PRO A 131 4.90 12.46 13.03
C PRO A 131 4.59 13.57 12.02
N ASP A 132 5.02 13.42 10.76
CA ASP A 132 4.98 14.46 9.72
C ASP A 132 3.57 14.88 9.26
N HIS A 133 2.52 14.11 9.58
CA HIS A 133 1.16 14.42 9.13
C HIS A 133 0.48 15.45 10.04
N PRO A 134 -0.07 16.56 9.48
CA PRO A 134 -0.79 17.54 10.28
C PRO A 134 -2.06 16.93 10.89
N GLY A 135 -2.33 17.25 12.16
CA GLY A 135 -3.52 16.78 12.87
C GLY A 135 -3.36 15.47 13.65
N LEU A 136 -2.14 14.94 13.78
CA LEU A 136 -1.84 13.85 14.70
C LEU A 136 -1.72 14.36 16.13
N GLU A 137 -2.35 13.68 17.08
CA GLU A 137 -2.11 13.88 18.51
C GLU A 137 -1.03 12.93 19.02
N ASN A 138 -0.44 13.20 20.19
CA ASN A 138 0.61 12.39 20.80
C ASN A 138 1.86 12.19 19.91
N MET A 139 2.26 13.24 19.17
CA MET A 139 3.44 13.22 18.29
C MET A 139 4.72 12.72 19.00
N GLU A 140 4.92 13.09 20.27
CA GLU A 140 6.09 12.63 21.06
C GLU A 140 6.10 11.09 21.24
N GLN A 141 4.94 10.47 21.42
CA GLN A 141 4.84 9.02 21.55
C GLN A 141 5.04 8.32 20.20
N ILE A 142 4.49 8.91 19.13
CA ILE A 142 4.67 8.43 17.76
C ILE A 142 6.16 8.47 17.38
N GLU A 143 6.84 9.58 17.65
CA GLU A 143 8.27 9.75 17.41
C GLU A 143 9.11 8.70 18.17
N LYS A 144 8.80 8.45 19.46
CA LYS A 144 9.45 7.37 20.23
C LYS A 144 9.26 5.99 19.60
N PHE A 145 8.09 5.70 19.06
CA PHE A 145 7.84 4.43 18.36
C PHE A 145 8.59 4.36 17.03
N GLN A 146 8.70 5.48 16.31
CA GLN A 146 9.49 5.57 15.09
C GLN A 146 10.97 5.32 15.36
N GLU A 147 11.53 5.98 16.39
CA GLU A 147 12.93 5.83 16.80
C GLU A 147 13.21 4.38 17.21
N LYS A 148 12.32 3.78 18.00
CA LYS A 148 12.45 2.37 18.37
C LYS A 148 12.44 1.44 17.15
N ALA A 149 11.51 1.65 16.20
CA ALA A 149 11.45 0.87 14.97
C ALA A 149 12.73 1.05 14.12
N TYR A 150 13.28 2.26 14.08
CA TYR A 150 14.54 2.56 13.39
C TYR A 150 15.72 1.82 14.03
N VAL A 151 15.86 1.87 15.36
CA VAL A 151 16.96 1.19 16.08
C VAL A 151 16.88 -0.32 15.89
N GLU A 152 15.69 -0.91 16.05
CA GLU A 152 15.49 -2.34 15.82
C GLU A 152 15.78 -2.74 14.36
N PHE A 153 15.43 -1.88 13.40
CA PHE A 153 15.73 -2.09 12.00
C PHE A 153 17.24 -2.04 11.70
N GLN A 154 17.94 -1.06 12.27
CA GLN A 154 19.39 -0.94 12.16
C GLN A 154 20.10 -2.16 12.74
N ASP A 155 19.67 -2.61 13.92
CA ASP A 155 20.17 -3.83 14.55
C ASP A 155 19.95 -5.06 13.68
N TYR A 156 18.76 -5.20 13.08
CA TYR A 156 18.45 -6.29 12.16
C TYR A 156 19.37 -6.27 10.94
N ILE A 157 19.53 -5.12 10.28
CA ILE A 157 20.41 -4.99 9.11
C ILE A 157 21.86 -5.32 9.46
N THR A 158 22.35 -4.82 10.59
CA THR A 158 23.74 -5.05 11.03
C THR A 158 24.01 -6.53 11.33
N LYS A 159 23.01 -7.25 11.87
CA LYS A 159 23.10 -8.69 12.17
C LYS A 159 22.96 -9.56 10.92
N THR A 160 22.01 -9.23 10.03
CA THR A 160 21.67 -10.05 8.85
C THR A 160 22.58 -9.77 7.66
N TYR A 161 23.03 -8.52 7.50
CA TYR A 161 23.84 -8.05 6.37
C TYR A 161 25.09 -7.29 6.85
N PRO A 162 26.00 -7.94 7.59
CA PRO A 162 27.19 -7.29 8.15
C PRO A 162 28.11 -6.69 7.08
N ASP A 163 28.15 -7.29 5.89
CA ASP A 163 28.98 -6.85 4.76
C ASP A 163 28.40 -5.66 3.98
N ASP A 164 27.13 -5.30 4.21
CA ASP A 164 26.41 -4.27 3.45
C ASP A 164 25.99 -3.10 4.34
N THR A 165 26.98 -2.34 4.81
CA THR A 165 26.80 -1.22 5.74
C THR A 165 25.90 -0.10 5.20
N TYR A 166 25.70 -0.03 3.88
CA TYR A 166 24.87 0.99 3.24
C TYR A 166 23.42 0.55 2.99
N ARG A 167 23.07 -0.71 3.30
CA ARG A 167 21.74 -1.26 3.02
C ARG A 167 20.63 -0.46 3.70
N LEU A 168 20.78 -0.17 4.99
CA LEU A 168 19.83 0.64 5.76
C LEU A 168 19.53 1.98 5.05
N SER A 169 20.58 2.74 4.73
CA SER A 169 20.44 4.03 4.05
C SER A 169 19.76 3.90 2.69
N ARG A 170 20.10 2.87 1.90
CA ARG A 170 19.46 2.65 0.59
C ARG A 170 17.97 2.32 0.70
N LEU A 171 17.56 1.63 1.76
CA LEU A 171 16.15 1.31 2.01
C LEU A 171 15.38 2.54 2.47
N LEU A 172 15.93 3.32 3.41
CA LEU A 172 15.31 4.55 3.91
C LEU A 172 15.17 5.61 2.82
N LEU A 173 16.14 5.71 1.90
CA LEU A 173 16.07 6.62 0.74
C LEU A 173 14.94 6.29 -0.25
N ARG A 174 14.24 5.17 -0.10
CA ARG A 174 13.03 4.85 -0.89
C ARG A 174 11.75 5.41 -0.29
N LEU A 175 11.72 5.68 1.02
CA LEU A 175 10.53 6.21 1.69
C LEU A 175 10.07 7.57 1.13
N PRO A 176 10.93 8.53 0.79
CA PRO A 176 10.48 9.79 0.20
C PRO A 176 9.71 9.63 -1.12
N ALA A 177 9.96 8.57 -1.89
CA ALA A 177 9.21 8.30 -3.12
C ALA A 177 7.74 7.94 -2.85
N LEU A 178 7.44 7.36 -1.67
CA LEU A 178 6.06 7.07 -1.25
C LEU A 178 5.25 8.34 -1.04
N ARG A 179 5.88 9.41 -0.52
CA ARG A 179 5.24 10.72 -0.30
C ARG A 179 4.85 11.42 -1.59
N LEU A 180 5.48 11.04 -2.72
CA LEU A 180 5.13 11.56 -4.05
C LEU A 180 3.92 10.86 -4.66
N MET A 181 3.45 9.76 -4.05
CA MET A 181 2.26 9.05 -4.52
C MET A 181 1.00 9.75 -4.07
N ASN A 182 0.15 10.14 -5.02
CA ASN A 182 -1.15 10.72 -4.72
C ASN A 182 -2.18 9.64 -4.34
N ALA A 183 -2.65 9.69 -3.09
CA ALA A 183 -3.65 8.76 -2.55
C ALA A 183 -4.96 8.74 -3.36
N THR A 184 -5.42 9.90 -3.85
CA THR A 184 -6.65 10.00 -4.65
C THR A 184 -6.51 9.30 -6.01
N ILE A 185 -5.32 9.34 -6.62
CA ILE A 185 -5.08 8.64 -7.88
C ILE A 185 -4.99 7.13 -7.63
N THR A 186 -4.30 6.71 -6.57
CA THR A 186 -4.24 5.30 -6.15
C THR A 186 -5.65 4.76 -5.89
N GLU A 187 -6.49 5.53 -5.19
CA GLU A 187 -7.89 5.19 -4.95
C GLU A 187 -8.66 5.00 -6.27
N GLU A 188 -8.53 5.95 -7.20
CA GLU A 188 -9.20 5.86 -8.50
C GLU A 188 -8.78 4.63 -9.31
N LEU A 189 -7.49 4.30 -9.32
CA LEU A 189 -6.96 3.19 -10.10
C LEU A 189 -7.39 1.83 -9.51
N PHE A 190 -7.23 1.64 -8.20
CA PHE A 190 -7.39 0.33 -7.59
C PHE A 190 -8.78 0.08 -6.99
N PHE A 191 -9.49 1.11 -6.51
CA PHE A 191 -10.67 0.93 -5.68
C PHE A 191 -11.96 1.41 -6.33
N LYS A 192 -11.93 2.38 -7.25
CA LYS A 192 -13.12 2.94 -7.92
C LYS A 192 -14.02 1.88 -8.59
N GLY A 193 -13.43 0.80 -9.12
CA GLY A 193 -14.17 -0.30 -9.73
C GLY A 193 -14.93 -1.20 -8.74
N LEU A 194 -14.58 -1.16 -7.44
CA LEU A 194 -15.17 -2.02 -6.40
C LEU A 194 -16.05 -1.24 -5.43
N ILE A 195 -15.53 -0.14 -4.86
CA ILE A 195 -16.25 0.66 -3.84
C ILE A 195 -16.96 1.88 -4.44
N GLY A 196 -16.86 2.08 -5.76
CA GLY A 196 -17.47 3.21 -6.45
C GLY A 196 -16.86 4.55 -6.04
N ASN A 197 -17.71 5.49 -5.60
CA ASN A 197 -17.30 6.84 -5.17
C ASN A 197 -17.01 6.93 -3.65
N VAL A 198 -16.92 5.80 -2.95
CA VAL A 198 -16.61 5.79 -1.51
C VAL A 198 -15.12 6.00 -1.31
N ARG A 199 -14.76 7.00 -0.49
CA ARG A 199 -13.35 7.27 -0.15
C ARG A 199 -12.80 6.27 0.85
N ILE A 200 -11.55 5.84 0.66
CA ILE A 200 -10.87 4.91 1.57
C ILE A 200 -10.81 5.46 2.99
N ASP A 201 -10.62 6.78 3.13
CA ASP A 201 -10.62 7.46 4.44
C ASP A 201 -11.89 7.21 5.24
N SER A 202 -13.04 7.09 4.58
CA SER A 202 -14.32 6.79 5.24
C SER A 202 -14.45 5.32 5.62
N VAL A 203 -13.75 4.42 4.93
CA VAL A 203 -13.81 2.96 5.15
C VAL A 203 -12.84 2.52 6.24
N ILE A 204 -11.69 3.19 6.38
CA ILE A 204 -10.64 2.87 7.37
C ILE A 204 -11.18 2.67 8.80
N PRO A 205 -12.02 3.57 9.37
CA PRO A 205 -12.56 3.37 10.71
C PRO A 205 -13.41 2.10 10.85
N HIS A 206 -14.08 1.67 9.79
CA HIS A 206 -14.88 0.46 9.78
C HIS A 206 -13.98 -0.78 9.69
N ILE A 207 -12.94 -0.76 8.86
CA ILE A 207 -11.94 -1.84 8.76
C ILE A 207 -11.27 -2.06 10.12
N LEU A 208 -10.88 -0.98 10.79
CA LEU A 208 -10.21 -1.06 12.09
C LEU A 208 -11.12 -1.55 13.22
N LYS A 209 -12.44 -1.47 13.04
CA LYS A 209 -13.46 -1.96 14.00
C LYS A 209 -13.96 -3.36 13.68
N MET A 210 -13.64 -3.90 12.51
CA MET A 210 -13.99 -5.27 12.15
C MET A 210 -13.06 -6.24 12.90
N GLU A 211 -13.65 -7.18 13.65
CA GLU A 211 -12.88 -8.25 14.25
C GLU A 211 -12.43 -9.26 13.16
N PRO A 212 -11.24 -9.87 13.31
CA PRO A 212 -10.73 -10.86 12.35
C PRO A 212 -11.64 -12.08 12.17
N ALA A 213 -12.61 -12.31 13.07
CA ALA A 213 -13.61 -13.38 12.98
C ALA A 213 -14.67 -13.15 11.88
N ASP A 214 -14.99 -11.89 11.55
CA ASP A 214 -15.99 -11.57 10.53
C ASP A 214 -15.47 -11.80 9.10
N TYR A 215 -14.14 -11.76 8.92
CA TYR A 215 -13.48 -12.04 7.63
C TYR A 215 -13.63 -13.50 7.19
N ASN A 216 -13.49 -14.45 8.11
CA ASN A 216 -13.63 -15.89 7.79
C ASN A 216 -15.09 -16.29 7.54
N SER A 217 -16.04 -15.60 8.18
CA SER A 217 -17.47 -15.88 8.06
C SER A 217 -18.05 -15.47 6.70
N GLN A 218 -17.51 -14.41 6.08
CA GLN A 218 -17.92 -13.97 4.73
C GLN A 218 -17.28 -14.80 3.59
N ILE A 219 -16.20 -15.53 3.86
CA ILE A 219 -15.52 -16.38 2.86
C ILE A 219 -16.18 -17.76 2.73
N ILE A 220 -16.80 -18.27 3.80
CA ILE A 220 -17.41 -19.61 3.82
C ILE A 220 -18.92 -19.57 3.49
N GLY A 221 -19.53 -18.38 3.39
CA GLY A 221 -20.97 -18.20 3.17
C GLY A 221 -21.53 -18.55 1.77
N HIS A 222 -20.70 -18.94 0.80
CA HIS A 222 -21.16 -19.39 -0.52
C HIS A 222 -20.61 -20.76 -0.91
N SER A 223 -20.80 -21.73 -0.02
CA SER A 223 -20.71 -23.14 -0.39
C SER A 223 -21.70 -23.98 0.42
N ILE A 224 -22.99 -23.81 0.15
CA ILE A 224 -23.99 -24.91 0.16
C ILE A 224 -24.97 -24.63 -0.97
#